data_AF-A0A972S117-F1
#
_entry.id   AF-A0A972S117-F1
#
_cell.length_a   1.000
_cell.length_b   1.000
_cell.length_c   1.000
_cell.angle_alpha   90.00
_cell.angle_beta   90.00
_cell.angle_gamma   90.00
#
_symmetry.space_group_name_H-M   'P 1'
#
loop_
_entity.id
_entity.type
_entity.pdbx_description
1 polymer ?
#
loop_
_entity_poly.entity_id
_entity_poly.type
_entity_poly.pdbx_seq_one_letter_code
_entity_poly.pdbx_strand_id
1 'polypeptide(L)' 'MSEIRMTTETRTDYECEATGLPAERWGEAVFKIGDEELVIEVSVEKTGVIVGIMAGEVAWKGTLEGFKKLLKGELK' A
#
# COMPACT_ATOMS: atom_id res chain seq x y z
N MET A 1 28.53 -3.06 -12.45
CA MET A 1 27.17 -2.58 -12.09
C MET A 1 26.32 -3.81 -11.93
N SER A 2 25.92 -4.17 -10.70
CA SER A 2 24.87 -5.16 -10.52
C SER A 2 23.60 -4.63 -11.19
N GLU A 3 22.93 -5.45 -11.98
CA GLU A 3 21.65 -5.08 -12.59
C GLU A 3 20.69 -4.62 -11.49
N ILE A 4 19.99 -3.50 -11.69
CA ILE A 4 18.88 -3.12 -10.82
C ILE A 4 17.80 -4.19 -11.02
N ARG A 5 17.63 -5.05 -10.03
CA ARG A 5 16.62 -6.10 -10.00
C ARG A 5 15.52 -5.71 -9.03
N MET A 6 14.28 -5.94 -9.44
CA MET A 6 13.09 -5.68 -8.64
C MET A 6 12.24 -6.96 -8.57
N THR A 7 11.66 -7.22 -7.41
CA THR A 7 10.63 -8.24 -7.22
C THR A 7 9.39 -7.61 -6.60
N THR A 8 8.21 -8.15 -6.91
CA THR A 8 6.95 -7.70 -6.34
C THR A 8 6.21 -8.89 -5.73
N GLU A 9 5.73 -8.72 -4.50
CA GLU A 9 4.79 -9.62 -3.83
C GLU A 9 3.46 -8.89 -3.70
N THR A 10 2.36 -9.53 -4.10
CA THR A 10 1.01 -9.00 -3.90
C THR A 10 0.30 -9.88 -2.89
N ARG A 11 -0.28 -9.28 -1.86
CA ARG A 11 -1.07 -9.98 -0.84
C ARG A 11 -2.46 -9.39 -0.81
N THR A 12 -3.45 -10.23 -0.59
CA THR A 12 -4.85 -9.81 -0.44
C THR A 12 -5.45 -10.48 0.78
N ASP A 13 -6.60 -9.99 1.20
CA ASP A 13 -7.35 -10.60 2.28
C ASP A 13 -7.91 -12.01 2.00
N TYR A 14 -7.83 -12.50 0.76
CA TYR A 14 -8.00 -13.94 0.47
C TYR A 14 -6.94 -14.77 1.23
N GLU A 15 -5.73 -14.23 1.42
CA GLU A 15 -4.71 -14.82 2.29
C GLU A 15 -4.98 -14.55 3.79
N CYS A 16 -5.83 -13.57 4.12
CA CYS A 16 -6.23 -13.20 5.49
C CYS A 16 -7.55 -13.84 5.95
N GLU A 17 -8.22 -14.70 5.17
CA GLU A 17 -9.47 -15.39 5.54
C GLU A 17 -9.39 -16.10 6.91
N ALA A 18 -8.17 -16.47 7.34
CA ALA A 18 -7.89 -17.01 8.68
C ALA A 18 -8.16 -16.05 9.86
N THR A 19 -8.34 -14.74 9.61
CA THR A 19 -8.50 -13.68 10.64
C THR A 19 -9.92 -13.09 10.73
N GLY A 20 -10.87 -13.55 9.92
CA GLY A 20 -12.29 -13.20 10.02
C GLY A 20 -12.69 -11.82 9.46
N LEU A 21 -11.82 -11.18 8.67
CA LEU A 21 -12.19 -10.00 7.88
C LEU A 21 -12.90 -10.43 6.59
N PRO A 22 -13.93 -9.70 6.11
CA PRO A 22 -14.58 -10.01 4.84
C PRO A 22 -13.58 -9.87 3.70
N ALA A 23 -13.44 -10.91 2.88
CA ALA A 23 -12.69 -10.87 1.63
C ALA A 23 -13.14 -9.66 0.77
N GLU A 24 -12.22 -9.04 0.03
CA GLU A 24 -12.34 -7.81 -0.79
C GLU A 24 -12.06 -6.45 -0.11
N ARG A 25 -11.61 -6.40 1.14
CA ARG A 25 -11.35 -5.19 1.90
C ARG A 25 -9.88 -4.83 2.11
N TRP A 26 -8.92 -5.68 1.79
CA TRP A 26 -7.51 -5.32 1.93
C TRP A 26 -6.64 -5.94 0.85
N GLY A 27 -5.65 -5.18 0.40
CA GLY A 27 -4.55 -5.70 -0.39
C GLY A 27 -3.32 -4.81 -0.30
N GLU A 28 -2.15 -5.42 -0.43
CA GLU A 28 -0.88 -4.72 -0.51
C GLU A 28 -0.02 -5.24 -1.65
N ALA A 29 0.84 -4.37 -2.17
CA ALA A 29 1.92 -4.71 -3.07
C ALA A 29 3.25 -4.27 -2.44
N VAL A 30 4.16 -5.22 -2.27
CA VAL A 30 5.50 -5.01 -1.71
C VAL A 30 6.51 -5.12 -2.85
N PHE A 31 7.19 -4.01 -3.16
CA PHE A 31 8.26 -3.94 -4.14
C PHE A 31 9.60 -3.94 -3.43
N LYS A 32 10.47 -4.90 -3.75
CA LYS A 32 11.84 -4.96 -3.25
C LYS A 32 12.80 -4.55 -4.37
N ILE A 33 13.63 -3.53 -4.14
CA ILE A 33 14.53 -2.93 -5.12
C ILE A 33 15.93 -2.82 -4.49
N GLY A 34 16.79 -3.81 -4.74
CA GLY A 34 18.06 -3.90 -3.99
C GLY A 34 17.79 -4.06 -2.49
N ASP A 35 18.26 -3.10 -1.68
CA ASP A 35 18.05 -3.05 -0.23
C ASP A 35 16.86 -2.17 0.18
N GLU A 36 16.13 -1.60 -0.79
CA GLU A 36 14.97 -0.75 -0.56
C GLU A 36 13.66 -1.54 -0.65
N GLU A 37 12.67 -1.13 0.15
CA GLU A 37 11.31 -1.66 0.09
C GLU A 37 10.29 -0.52 -0.07
N LEU A 38 9.40 -0.68 -1.05
CA LEU A 38 8.24 0.18 -1.26
C LEU A 38 6.98 -0.68 -1.10
N VAL A 39 6.10 -0.30 -0.18
CA VAL A 39 4.82 -0.96 0.05
C VAL A 39 3.68 -0.01 -0.28
N ILE A 40 2.69 -0.51 -1.02
CA ILE A 40 1.42 0.16 -1.26
C ILE A 40 0.32 -0.71 -0.65
N GLU A 41 -0.36 -0.20 0.37
CA GLU A 41 -1.50 -0.82 1.03
C GLU A 41 -2.78 -0.10 0.61
N VAL A 42 -3.84 -0.86 0.34
CA VAL A 42 -5.20 -0.34 0.17
C VAL A 42 -6.14 -1.12 1.07
N SER A 43 -6.92 -0.41 1.90
CA SER A 43 -7.98 -1.00 2.70
C SER A 43 -9.33 -0.32 2.48
N VAL A 44 -10.40 -1.10 2.46
CA VAL A 44 -11.80 -0.65 2.36
C VAL A 44 -12.43 -0.79 3.73
N GLU A 45 -12.63 0.35 4.39
CA GLU A 45 -13.21 0.44 5.72
C GLU A 45 -14.64 1.00 5.67
N LYS A 46 -15.37 0.95 6.80
CA LYS A 46 -16.72 1.52 6.89
C LYS A 46 -16.76 3.02 6.59
N THR A 47 -15.66 3.71 6.83
CA THR A 47 -15.49 5.16 6.66
C THR A 47 -15.01 5.55 5.26
N GLY A 48 -14.61 4.59 4.43
CA GLY A 48 -14.12 4.82 3.07
C GLY A 48 -12.87 3.99 2.73
N VAL A 49 -12.21 4.35 1.63
CA VAL A 49 -10.97 3.70 1.19
C VAL A 49 -9.77 4.41 1.81
N ILE A 50 -8.90 3.65 2.45
CA ILE A 50 -7.63 4.09 3.01
C ILE A 50 -6.50 3.59 2.11
N VAL A 51 -5.49 4.45 1.93
CA VAL A 51 -4.29 4.17 1.17
C VAL A 51 -3.09 4.39 2.08
N GLY A 52 -2.18 3.42 2.12
CA GLY A 52 -0.89 3.49 2.78
C GLY A 52 0.24 3.37 1.74
N ILE A 53 1.27 4.20 1.87
CA ILE A 53 2.50 4.12 1.08
C ILE A 53 3.67 4.17 2.05
N MET A 54 4.52 3.16 2.01
CA MET A 54 5.70 3.04 2.88
C MET A 54 6.92 2.89 1.98
N ALA A 55 7.93 3.73 2.14
CA ALA A 55 9.18 3.67 1.41
C ALA A 55 10.33 3.73 2.41
N GLY A 56 10.90 2.57 2.75
CA GLY A 56 11.87 2.45 3.85
C GLY A 56 11.32 3.01 5.16
N GLU A 57 11.97 4.04 5.70
CA GLU A 57 11.62 4.66 7.00
C GLU A 57 10.50 5.72 6.91
N VAL A 58 10.08 6.11 5.70
CA VAL A 58 9.02 7.11 5.52
C VAL A 58 7.70 6.46 5.12
N ALA A 59 6.61 6.95 5.70
CA ALA A 59 5.28 6.44 5.42
C ALA A 59 4.25 7.57 5.29
N TRP A 60 3.30 7.38 4.39
CA TRP A 60 2.10 8.18 4.27
C TRP A 60 0.87 7.26 4.38
N LYS A 61 -0.12 7.65 5.18
CA LYS A 61 -1.41 6.94 5.28
C LYS A 61 -2.54 7.94 5.35
N GLY A 62 -3.60 7.71 4.58
CA GLY A 62 -4.75 8.60 4.54
C GLY A 62 -5.89 8.05 3.69
N THR A 63 -6.94 8.84 3.53
CA THR A 63 -8.06 8.45 2.66
C THR A 63 -7.65 8.52 1.18
N LEU A 64 -8.35 7.78 0.31
CA LEU A 64 -8.16 7.88 -1.14
C LEU A 64 -8.38 9.31 -1.66
N GLU A 65 -9.29 10.07 -1.05
CA GLU A 65 -9.47 11.49 -1.38
C GLU A 65 -8.26 12.32 -0.97
N GLY A 66 -7.72 12.09 0.24
CA GLY A 66 -6.48 12.70 0.70
C GLY A 66 -5.31 12.38 -0.22
N PHE A 67 -5.19 11.12 -0.68
CA PHE A 67 -4.15 10.73 -1.61
C PHE A 67 -4.29 11.47 -2.96
N LYS A 68 -5.51 11.58 -3.49
CA LYS A 68 -5.77 12.36 -4.72
C LYS A 68 -5.39 13.83 -4.56
N LYS A 69 -5.67 14.45 -3.41
CA LYS A 69 -5.26 15.83 -3.11
C LYS A 69 -3.74 15.94 -3.00
N LEU A 70 -3.08 14.98 -2.35
CA LEU A 70 -1.61 14.91 -2.28
C LEU A 70 -0.98 14.89 -3.67
N LEU A 71 -1.45 14.00 -4.56
CA LEU A 71 -0.95 13.89 -5.94
C LEU A 71 -1.16 15.15 -6.78
N LYS A 72 -2.16 15.98 -6.43
CA LYS A 72 -2.42 17.28 -7.08
C LYS A 72 -1.62 18.43 -6.46
N GLY A 73 -0.88 18.19 -5.38
CA GLY A 73 -0.23 19.25 -4.59
C GLY A 73 -1.23 20.12 -3.80
N GLU A 74 -2.44 19.62 -3.57
CA GLU A 74 -3.53 20.32 -2.87
C GLU A 74 -3.56 20.01 -1.36
N LEU A 75 -2.76 19.04 -0.91
CA LEU A 75 -2.55 18.74 0.50
C LEU A 75 -1.45 19.67 1.04
N LYS A 76 -1.79 20.57 1.97
CA LYS A 76 -0.85 21.46 2.66
C LYS A 76 -0.33 20.85 3.95
#